data_AF-A0A2V8NPV0-F1
#
_entry.id   AF-A0A2V8NPV0-F1
#
_cell.length_a   1.000
_cell.length_b   1.000
_cell.length_c   1.000
_cell.angle_alpha   90.00
_cell.angle_beta   90.00
_cell.angle_gamma   90.00
#
_symmetry.space_group_name_H-M   'P 1'
#
loop_
_entity.id
_entity.type
_entity.pdbx_description
1 polymer ?
#
loop_
_entity_poly.entity_id
_entity_poly.type
_entity_poly.pdbx_seq_one_letter_code
_entity_poly.pdbx_strand_id
1 'polypeptide(L)' 'MVRKSAVKIVPDDEPLPVEVIEQAIVDIADGMKKLNSTRLTRKAIVTLLHASSGVNKGTIEIVLNNLELIEHTWLKKK' A
#
# COMPACT_ATOMS: atom_id res chain seq x y z
N MET A 1 20.54 -16.00 7.04
CA MET A 1 19.48 -16.42 7.98
C MET A 1 18.47 -15.26 8.09
N VAL A 2 17.39 -15.28 7.31
CA VAL A 2 16.40 -14.17 7.27
C VAL A 2 15.27 -14.52 8.24
N ARG A 3 15.02 -13.67 9.23
CA ARG A 3 13.91 -13.85 10.19
C ARG A 3 12.59 -13.65 9.44
N LYS A 4 11.79 -14.72 9.36
CA LYS A 4 10.41 -14.69 8.86
C LYS A 4 9.54 -14.00 9.91
N SER A 5 9.41 -12.68 9.81
CA SER A 5 8.39 -11.96 10.58
C SER A 5 7.04 -12.31 10.00
N ALA A 6 6.35 -13.28 10.60
CA ALA A 6 4.96 -13.54 10.30
C ALA A 6 4.16 -12.32 10.76
N VAL A 7 3.64 -11.54 9.82
CA VAL A 7 2.63 -10.53 10.10
C VAL A 7 1.42 -11.30 10.62
N LYS A 8 1.23 -11.31 11.94
CA LYS A 8 -0.01 -11.76 12.55
C LYS A 8 -1.05 -10.71 12.24
N ILE A 9 -1.89 -10.98 11.24
CA ILE A 9 -3.14 -10.26 11.05
C ILE A 9 -3.99 -10.66 12.25
N VAL A 10 -4.01 -9.81 13.27
CA VAL A 10 -4.96 -9.94 14.38
C VAL A 10 -6.31 -9.55 13.77
N PRO A 11 -7.32 -10.44 13.75
CA PRO A 11 -8.66 -10.03 13.39
C PRO A 11 -9.14 -9.11 14.51
N ASP A 12 -9.20 -7.82 14.23
CA ASP A 12 -10.01 -6.90 15.02
C ASP A 12 -11.44 -7.12 14.50
N ASP A 13 -12.30 -7.71 15.33
CA ASP A 13 -13.64 -8.18 14.94
C ASP A 13 -14.65 -7.02 14.70
N GLU A 14 -14.20 -5.76 14.79
CA GLU A 14 -15.00 -4.59 14.46
C GLU A 14 -14.75 -4.14 13.02
N PRO A 15 -15.81 -4.02 12.19
CA PRO A 15 -15.66 -3.43 10.86
C PRO A 15 -15.16 -1.99 11.02
N LEU A 16 -13.96 -1.73 10.49
CA LEU A 16 -13.39 -0.39 10.49
C LEU A 16 -14.36 0.59 9.80
N PRO A 17 -14.58 1.79 10.35
CA PRO A 17 -15.38 2.81 9.69
C PRO A 17 -14.84 3.09 8.29
N VAL A 18 -15.74 3.26 7.31
CA VAL A 18 -15.37 3.45 5.90
C VAL A 18 -14.44 4.64 5.73
N GLU A 19 -14.67 5.71 6.49
CA GLU A 19 -13.87 6.93 6.51
C GLU A 19 -12.42 6.68 6.92
N VAL A 20 -12.17 5.70 7.80
CA VAL A 20 -10.82 5.33 8.24
C VAL A 20 -10.07 4.60 7.13
N ILE A 21 -10.76 3.71 6.41
CA ILE A 21 -10.19 2.99 5.27
C ILE A 21 -9.90 3.96 4.12
N GLU A 22 -10.82 4.88 3.83
CA GLU A 22 -10.64 5.93 2.83
C GLU A 22 -9.42 6.80 3.14
N GLN A 23 -9.29 7.29 4.38
CA GLN A 23 -8.15 8.11 4.76
C GLN A 23 -6.83 7.32 4.71
N ALA A 24 -6.82 6.06 5.13
CA ALA A 24 -5.63 5.22 5.04
C ALA A 24 -5.17 5.02 3.58
N ILE A 25 -6.11 4.83 2.65
CA ILE A 25 -5.82 4.72 1.22
C ILE A 25 -5.17 6.00 0.67
N VAL A 26 -5.71 7.16 1.05
CA VAL A 26 -5.16 8.47 0.69
C VAL A 26 -3.73 8.64 1.20
N ASP A 27 -3.52 8.36 2.49
CA ASP A 27 -2.22 8.52 3.12
C ASP A 27 -1.16 7.59 2.49
N ILE A 28 -1.56 6.37 2.10
CA ILE A 28 -0.70 5.44 1.37
C ILE A 28 -0.37 5.96 -0.04
N ALA A 29 -1.35 6.49 -0.77
CA ALA A 29 -1.12 7.05 -2.10
C ALA A 29 -0.14 8.24 -2.04
N ASP A 30 -0.33 9.16 -1.08
CA ASP A 30 0.59 10.28 -0.84
C ASP A 30 1.99 9.82 -0.42
N GLY A 31 2.08 8.81 0.44
CA GLY A 31 3.34 8.17 0.81
C GLY A 31 4.07 7.60 -0.41
N MET A 32 3.34 6.95 -1.32
CA MET A 32 3.90 6.40 -2.56
C MET A 32 4.37 7.48 -3.53
N LYS A 33 3.67 8.61 -3.65
CA LYS A 33 4.14 9.77 -4.44
C LYS A 33 5.47 10.31 -3.92
N LYS A 34 5.60 10.45 -2.60
CA LYS A 34 6.85 10.88 -1.95
C LYS A 34 7.97 9.87 -2.17
N LEU A 35 7.68 8.57 -2.11
CA LEU A 35 8.69 7.55 -2.41
C LEU A 35 9.13 7.59 -3.88
N ASN A 36 8.19 7.77 -4.81
CA ASN A 36 8.48 7.87 -6.24
C ASN A 36 9.30 9.13 -6.60
N SER A 37 9.23 10.21 -5.82
CA SER A 37 10.04 11.41 -6.03
C SER A 37 11.48 11.29 -5.49
N THR A 38 11.80 10.20 -4.78
CA THR A 38 13.16 9.92 -4.31
C THR A 38 13.97 9.18 -5.39
N ARG A 39 15.22 8.83 -5.07
CA ARG A 39 16.05 7.96 -5.92
C ARG A 39 15.62 6.49 -5.90
N LEU A 40 14.60 6.14 -5.12
CA LEU A 40 14.11 4.78 -5.03
C LEU A 40 13.27 4.45 -6.27
N THR A 41 13.74 3.51 -7.07
CA THR A 41 13.00 3.07 -8.26
C THR A 41 11.74 2.31 -7.85
N ARG A 42 10.67 2.40 -8.66
CA ARG A 42 9.44 1.61 -8.45
C ARG A 42 9.74 0.11 -8.28
N LYS A 43 10.69 -0.44 -9.05
CA LYS A 43 11.15 -1.82 -8.94
C LYS A 43 11.75 -2.16 -7.56
N ALA A 44 12.49 -1.22 -6.96
CA ALA A 44 13.02 -1.38 -5.61
C ALA A 44 11.89 -1.40 -4.57
N ILE A 45 10.90 -0.51 -4.69
CA ILE A 45 9.72 -0.49 -3.82
C ILE A 45 8.96 -1.83 -3.89
N VAL A 46 8.65 -2.30 -5.09
CA VAL A 46 7.99 -3.61 -5.31
C VAL A 46 8.80 -4.75 -4.69
N THR A 47 10.12 -4.71 -4.83
CA THR A 47 11.00 -5.74 -4.26
C THR A 47 11.00 -5.72 -2.73
N LEU A 48 11.02 -4.54 -2.12
CA LEU A 48 10.93 -4.38 -0.67
C LEU A 48 9.58 -4.86 -0.13
N LEU A 49 8.48 -4.48 -0.78
CA LEU A 49 7.13 -4.90 -0.42
C LEU A 49 6.95 -6.41 -0.57
N HIS A 50 7.48 -7.01 -1.63
CA HIS A 50 7.47 -8.46 -1.80
C HIS A 50 8.24 -9.15 -0.67
N ALA A 51 9.42 -8.64 -0.32
CA ALA A 51 10.25 -9.21 0.73
C ALA A 51 9.61 -9.12 2.13
N SER A 52 8.86 -8.04 2.40
CA SER A 52 8.22 -7.85 3.71
C SER A 52 6.86 -8.53 3.85
N SER A 53 6.05 -8.55 2.79
CA SER A 53 4.66 -9.04 2.83
C SER A 53 4.48 -10.45 2.27
N GLY A 54 5.41 -10.93 1.43
CA GLY A 54 5.27 -12.16 0.68
C GLY A 54 4.29 -12.10 -0.50
N VAL A 55 3.64 -10.95 -0.74
CA VAL A 55 2.69 -10.76 -1.85
C VAL A 55 3.44 -10.80 -3.19
N ASN A 56 2.84 -11.42 -4.20
CA ASN A 56 3.43 -11.50 -5.54
C ASN A 56 3.73 -10.10 -6.11
N LYS A 57 4.89 -9.95 -6.76
CA LYS A 57 5.33 -8.68 -7.35
C LYS A 57 4.33 -8.10 -8.34
N GLY A 58 3.72 -8.94 -9.20
CA GLY A 58 2.69 -8.51 -10.15
C GLY A 58 1.45 -7.97 -9.45
N THR A 59 1.01 -8.60 -8.35
CA THR A 59 -0.09 -8.09 -7.53
C THR A 59 0.24 -6.73 -6.91
N ILE A 60 1.46 -6.57 -6.38
CA ILE A 60 1.92 -5.29 -5.84
C ILE A 60 1.92 -4.22 -6.93
N GLU A 61 2.45 -4.51 -8.12
CA GLU A 61 2.45 -3.57 -9.24
C GLU A 61 1.03 -3.16 -9.65
N ILE A 62 0.09 -4.09 -9.71
CA ILE A 62 -1.32 -3.80 -9.99
C ILE A 62 -1.87 -2.85 -8.92
N VAL A 63 -1.67 -3.15 -7.63
CA VAL A 63 -2.14 -2.28 -6.54
C VAL A 63 -1.52 -0.90 -6.64
N LEU A 64 -0.20 -0.80 -6.82
CA LEU A 64 0.49 0.49 -6.91
C LEU A 64 0.06 1.31 -8.14
N ASN A 65 -0.20 0.67 -9.27
CA ASN A 65 -0.71 1.34 -10.47
C ASN A 65 -2.13 1.87 -10.26
N ASN A 66 -2.94 1.14 -9.49
CA ASN A 66 -4.30 1.55 -9.19
C ASN A 66 -4.39 2.52 -8.01
N LEU A 67 -3.37 2.64 -7.15
CA LEU A 67 -3.38 3.59 -6.04
C LEU A 67 -3.59 5.03 -6.51
N GLU A 68 -3.01 5.45 -7.64
CA GLU A 68 -3.24 6.77 -8.22
C GLU A 68 -4.71 6.95 -8.68
N LEU A 69 -5.28 5.91 -9.29
CA LEU A 69 -6.67 5.93 -9.76
C LEU A 69 -7.67 5.89 -8.58
N ILE A 70 -7.37 5.09 -7.57
CA ILE A 70 -8.09 4.96 -6.32
C ILE A 70 -8.04 6.31 -5.60
N GLU A 71 -6.87 6.93 -5.48
CA GLU A 71 -6.74 8.27 -4.97
C GLU A 71 -7.68 9.23 -5.69
N HIS A 72 -7.72 9.27 -7.03
CA HIS A 72 -8.66 10.12 -7.76
C HIS A 72 -10.15 9.77 -7.56
N THR A 73 -10.46 8.51 -7.27
CA THR A 73 -11.83 8.03 -7.08
C THR A 73 -12.34 8.38 -5.68
N TRP A 74 -11.47 8.34 -4.67
CA TRP A 74 -11.81 8.57 -3.26
C TRP A 74 -11.43 9.97 -2.75
N LEU A 75 -10.45 10.67 -3.36
CA LEU A 75 -10.08 12.06 -3.08
C LEU A 75 -10.98 13.10 -3.74
N LYS A 76 -11.91 12.72 -4.62
CA LYS A 76 -12.98 13.64 -5.02
C LYS A 76 -13.93 13.86 -3.84
N LYS A 77 -13.48 14.70 -2.90
CA LYS A 77 -14.35 15.37 -1.94
C LYS A 77 -15.47 16.09 -2.71
N LYS A 78 -16.69 15.94 -2.18
CA LYS A 78 -17.83 16.84 -2.42
C LYS A 78 -17.42 18.31 -2.38
#